data_AF-A0AA51DXW5-F1
#
_entry.id   AF-A0AA51DXW5-F1
#
_cell.length_a   1.000
_cell.length_b   1.000
_cell.length_c   1.000
_cell.angle_alpha   90.00
_cell.angle_beta   90.00
_cell.angle_gamma   90.00
#
_symmetry.space_group_name_H-M   'P 1'
#
loop_
_entity.id
_entity.type
_entity.pdbx_description
1 polymer ?
#
loop_
_entity_poly.entity_id
_entity_poly.type
_entity_poly.pdbx_seq_one_letter_code
_entity_poly.pdbx_strand_id
1 'polypeptide(L)'
;MVLEYILKKNGIDPKNDLTIVQNIDFGLTSQAFAAGTGDYTVEFEPSATALEKEGNGKVVASLGVESGKVPYTAYSAKKSYIKKNPEVIQKFTNAIQKGLDYVNSHTPKEIAKVIAPQFKETDLDTVTAIVTRYYEQNTWKENTVFEEESFNLLQDILEDAGVITTRAPYKDLVTTEYAAKAYKK
;
A
#
# COMPACT_ATOMS: atom_id res chain seq x y z
N MET A 1 -1.36 7.38 -11.96
CA MET A 1 -2.28 6.21 -11.94
C MET A 1 -3.30 6.26 -10.81
N VAL A 2 -2.99 5.87 -9.55
CA VAL A 2 -4.01 5.77 -8.48
C VAL A 2 -4.65 7.13 -8.16
N LEU A 3 -3.84 8.19 -8.04
CA LEU A 3 -4.37 9.55 -7.85
C LEU A 3 -5.30 9.96 -9.00
N GLU A 4 -4.87 9.80 -10.25
CA GLU A 4 -5.68 10.12 -11.43
C GLU A 4 -7.00 9.34 -11.48
N TYR A 5 -6.98 8.05 -11.12
CA TYR A 5 -8.18 7.23 -11.00
C TYR A 5 -9.15 7.79 -9.94
N ILE A 6 -8.63 8.19 -8.77
CA ILE A 6 -9.43 8.81 -7.71
C ILE A 6 -10.00 10.15 -8.16
N LEU A 7 -9.20 10.99 -8.82
CA LEU A 7 -9.65 12.29 -9.35
C LEU A 7 -10.82 12.11 -10.32
N LYS A 8 -10.68 11.23 -11.31
CA LYS A 8 -11.75 10.91 -12.28
C LYS A 8 -13.01 10.37 -11.60
N LYS A 9 -12.86 9.47 -10.62
CA LYS A 9 -13.98 8.95 -9.82
C LYS A 9 -14.75 10.06 -9.08
N ASN A 10 -14.08 11.16 -8.76
CA ASN A 10 -14.66 12.35 -8.13
C ASN A 10 -15.01 13.45 -9.14
N GLY A 11 -15.03 13.15 -10.44
CA GLY A 11 -15.44 14.08 -11.49
C GLY A 11 -14.41 15.18 -11.81
N ILE A 12 -13.15 15.00 -11.41
CA ILE A 12 -12.04 15.91 -11.73
C ILE A 12 -11.26 15.35 -12.90
N ASP A 13 -11.11 16.11 -13.97
CA ASP A 13 -10.32 15.77 -15.15
C ASP A 13 -8.82 16.04 -14.89
N PRO A 14 -7.96 15.00 -14.78
CA PRO A 14 -6.55 15.18 -14.47
C PRO A 14 -5.74 15.94 -15.54
N LYS A 15 -6.31 16.16 -16.74
CA LYS A 15 -5.64 16.89 -17.83
C LYS A 15 -6.06 18.35 -17.92
N ASN A 16 -7.30 18.66 -17.54
CA ASN A 16 -7.90 19.97 -17.79
C ASN A 16 -8.15 20.78 -16.53
N ASP A 17 -8.41 20.11 -15.39
CA ASP A 17 -8.77 20.81 -14.14
C ASP A 17 -7.57 21.13 -13.25
N LEU A 18 -6.42 20.47 -13.49
CA LEU A 18 -5.19 20.63 -12.71
C LEU A 18 -3.96 20.23 -13.52
N THR A 19 -2.78 20.49 -12.95
CA THR A 19 -1.48 20.05 -13.50
C THR A 19 -0.86 19.01 -12.57
N ILE A 20 -0.55 17.83 -13.11
CA ILE A 20 0.21 16.79 -12.38
C ILE A 20 1.68 16.84 -12.82
N VAL A 21 2.55 17.15 -11.87
CA VAL A 21 4.01 17.13 -12.08
C VAL A 21 4.51 15.69 -11.89
N GLN A 22 4.92 15.04 -12.98
CA GLN A 22 5.36 13.63 -12.97
C GLN A 22 6.85 13.44 -13.28
N ASN A 23 7.60 14.53 -13.50
CA ASN A 23 9.02 14.51 -13.87
C ASN A 23 9.98 14.71 -12.68
N ILE A 24 9.47 14.61 -11.45
CA ILE A 24 10.27 14.67 -10.22
C ILE A 24 10.53 13.24 -9.75
N ASP A 25 11.78 12.96 -9.37
CA ASP A 25 12.11 11.67 -8.78
C ASP A 25 11.31 11.46 -7.49
N PHE A 26 10.79 10.26 -7.30
CA PHE A 26 9.96 9.93 -6.15
C PHE A 26 10.66 10.20 -4.79
N GLY A 27 11.98 10.04 -4.71
CA GLY A 27 12.74 10.36 -3.49
C GLY A 27 12.91 11.85 -3.23
N LEU A 28 12.48 12.71 -4.17
CA LEU A 28 12.63 14.18 -4.13
C LEU A 28 11.30 14.93 -4.04
N THR A 29 10.16 14.24 -4.08
CA THR A 29 8.84 14.89 -4.12
C THR A 29 8.56 15.72 -2.87
N SER A 30 8.98 15.24 -1.69
CA SER A 30 8.77 15.94 -0.42
C SER A 30 9.57 17.24 -0.34
N GLN A 31 10.84 17.25 -0.76
CA GLN A 31 11.66 18.46 -0.78
C GLN A 31 11.17 19.44 -1.86
N ALA A 32 10.76 18.93 -3.03
CA ALA A 32 10.21 19.77 -4.09
C ALA A 32 8.91 20.45 -3.65
N PHE A 33 8.04 19.73 -2.93
CA PHE A 33 6.84 20.28 -2.33
C PHE A 33 7.17 21.36 -1.29
N ALA A 34 8.07 21.08 -0.35
CA ALA A 34 8.51 22.07 0.64
C ALA A 34 9.14 23.33 0.01
N ALA A 35 9.73 23.20 -1.18
CA ALA A 35 10.25 24.31 -1.97
C ALA A 35 9.19 25.07 -2.79
N GLY A 36 7.91 24.68 -2.71
CA GLY A 36 6.79 25.37 -3.36
C GLY A 36 6.50 24.92 -4.81
N THR A 37 6.92 23.71 -5.20
CA THR A 37 6.72 23.21 -6.57
C THR A 37 5.25 22.89 -6.89
N GLY A 38 4.39 22.67 -5.89
CA GLY A 38 2.96 22.43 -6.09
C GLY A 38 2.16 22.56 -4.80
N ASP A 39 0.83 22.68 -4.94
CA ASP A 39 -0.10 22.85 -3.82
C ASP A 39 -0.34 21.55 -3.03
N TYR A 40 -0.12 20.40 -3.66
CA TYR A 40 -0.25 19.06 -3.07
C TYR A 40 0.89 18.16 -3.54
N THR A 41 1.25 17.20 -2.70
CA THR A 41 2.15 16.08 -3.05
C THR A 41 1.55 14.76 -2.57
N VAL A 42 1.89 13.67 -3.26
CA VAL A 42 1.56 12.30 -2.84
C VAL A 42 2.80 11.72 -2.18
N GLU A 43 2.73 11.51 -0.87
CA GLU A 43 3.87 11.05 -0.08
C GLU A 43 3.57 9.74 0.63
N PHE A 44 4.63 8.95 0.81
CA PHE A 44 4.63 7.79 1.69
C PHE A 44 5.27 8.16 3.03
N GLU A 45 5.05 7.31 4.02
CA GLU A 45 5.83 7.38 5.26
C GLU A 45 7.25 6.89 5.01
N PRO A 46 8.27 7.53 5.61
CA PRO A 46 8.18 8.57 6.65
C PRO A 46 8.11 10.03 6.13
N SER A 47 8.18 10.26 4.81
CA SER A 47 8.22 11.61 4.23
C SER A 47 7.02 12.48 4.61
N ALA A 48 5.82 11.90 4.61
CA ALA A 48 4.60 12.60 5.02
C ALA A 48 4.68 13.10 6.47
N THR A 49 5.12 12.25 7.40
CA THR A 49 5.33 12.66 8.79
C THR A 49 6.46 13.69 8.94
N ALA A 50 7.53 13.60 8.15
CA ALA A 50 8.62 14.58 8.18
C ALA A 50 8.14 15.98 7.78
N LEU A 51 7.37 16.09 6.70
CA LEU A 51 6.77 17.37 6.26
C LEU A 51 5.90 18.01 7.34
N GLU A 52 5.10 17.21 8.05
CA GLU A 52 4.26 17.70 9.15
C GLU A 52 5.09 18.20 10.34
N LYS A 53 6.13 17.44 10.73
CA LYS A 53 7.01 17.83 11.84
C LYS A 53 7.79 19.10 11.56
N GLU A 54 8.18 19.31 10.32
CA GLU A 54 8.89 20.51 9.87
C GLU A 54 7.96 21.71 9.66
N GLY A 55 6.63 21.50 9.71
CA GLY A 55 5.64 22.55 9.43
C GLY A 55 5.51 22.91 7.95
N ASN A 56 6.08 22.07 7.07
CA ASN A 56 6.10 22.27 5.62
C ASN A 56 4.87 21.67 4.92
N GLY A 57 3.99 20.97 5.64
CA GLY A 57 2.77 20.40 5.07
C GLY A 57 1.88 19.74 6.12
N LYS A 58 0.75 19.21 5.65
CA LYS A 58 -0.18 18.40 6.45
C LYS A 58 -0.82 17.32 5.60
N VAL A 59 -0.99 16.12 6.15
CA VAL A 59 -1.78 15.07 5.50
C VAL A 59 -3.27 15.42 5.60
N VAL A 60 -3.90 15.55 4.43
CA VAL A 60 -5.32 15.94 4.30
C VAL A 60 -6.22 14.83 3.77
N ALA A 61 -5.65 13.80 3.14
CA ALA A 61 -6.38 12.67 2.57
C ALA A 61 -5.48 11.43 2.47
N SER A 62 -6.10 10.25 2.40
CA SER A 62 -5.41 8.98 2.11
C SER A 62 -5.92 8.40 0.80
N LEU A 63 -5.03 8.23 -0.17
CA LEU A 63 -5.39 7.60 -1.45
C LEU A 63 -5.86 6.15 -1.25
N GLY A 64 -5.37 5.45 -0.22
CA GLY A 64 -5.83 4.10 0.10
C GLY A 64 -7.28 4.06 0.57
N VAL A 65 -7.72 5.08 1.30
CA VAL A 65 -9.13 5.21 1.72
C VAL A 65 -10.02 5.51 0.51
N GLU A 66 -9.58 6.40 -0.38
CA GLU A 66 -10.39 6.86 -1.53
C GLU A 66 -10.47 5.84 -2.69
N SER A 67 -9.37 5.12 -2.95
CA SER A 67 -9.31 4.12 -4.04
C SER A 67 -10.02 2.82 -3.71
N GLY A 68 -10.15 2.47 -2.42
CA GLY A 68 -10.56 1.14 -1.97
C GLY A 68 -9.37 0.22 -1.73
N LYS A 69 -9.62 -1.09 -1.59
CA LYS A 69 -8.58 -2.08 -1.23
C LYS A 69 -7.72 -2.45 -2.45
N VAL A 70 -6.86 -1.52 -2.88
CA VAL A 70 -5.87 -1.78 -3.92
C VAL A 70 -4.73 -2.66 -3.35
N PRO A 71 -4.40 -3.79 -3.99
CA PRO A 71 -3.34 -4.69 -3.53
C PRO A 71 -1.96 -4.04 -3.73
N TYR A 72 -1.42 -3.40 -2.68
CA TYR A 72 -0.13 -2.72 -2.76
C TYR A 72 1.06 -3.68 -2.61
N THR A 73 0.99 -4.62 -1.67
CA THR A 73 2.04 -5.64 -1.44
C THR A 73 1.54 -7.01 -1.87
N ALA A 74 2.23 -7.62 -2.83
CA ALA A 74 1.98 -8.98 -3.28
C ALA A 74 3.28 -9.78 -3.34
N TYR A 75 3.21 -11.07 -2.99
CA TYR A 75 4.34 -11.99 -3.10
C TYR A 75 4.12 -12.95 -4.27
N SER A 76 5.13 -13.07 -5.14
CA SER A 76 5.07 -13.90 -6.33
C SER A 76 6.22 -14.89 -6.38
N ALA A 77 5.95 -16.09 -6.89
CA ALA A 77 6.97 -17.10 -7.15
C ALA A 77 6.66 -17.82 -8.48
N LYS A 78 7.68 -18.39 -9.11
CA LYS A 78 7.51 -19.18 -10.34
C LYS A 78 6.52 -20.34 -10.08
N LYS A 79 5.60 -20.59 -11.02
CA LYS A 79 4.66 -21.73 -10.95
C LYS A 79 5.39 -23.06 -10.70
N SER A 80 6.57 -23.26 -11.30
CA SER A 80 7.41 -24.45 -11.08
C SER A 80 7.94 -24.56 -9.65
N TYR A 81 8.29 -23.43 -9.02
CA TYR A 81 8.77 -23.41 -7.65
C TYR A 81 7.64 -23.72 -6.66
N ILE A 82 6.45 -23.15 -6.86
CA ILE A 82 5.28 -23.43 -6.02
C ILE A 82 4.92 -24.91 -6.06
N LYS A 83 4.88 -25.51 -7.27
CA LYS A 83 4.60 -26.95 -7.45
C LYS A 83 5.64 -27.84 -6.78
N LYS A 84 6.93 -27.49 -6.87
CA LYS A 84 8.02 -28.27 -6.28
C LYS A 84 8.13 -28.11 -4.76
N ASN A 85 7.72 -26.96 -4.21
CA ASN A 85 7.93 -26.62 -2.81
C ASN A 85 6.63 -26.15 -2.10
N PRO A 86 5.52 -26.90 -2.18
CA PRO A 86 4.24 -26.46 -1.63
C PRO A 86 4.28 -26.21 -0.12
N GLU A 87 5.08 -26.99 0.63
CA GLU A 87 5.25 -26.79 2.07
C GLU A 87 5.97 -25.48 2.41
N VAL A 88 6.94 -25.06 1.61
CA VAL A 88 7.67 -23.80 1.81
C VAL A 88 6.73 -22.63 1.58
N ILE A 89 5.94 -22.68 0.50
CA ILE A 89 4.92 -21.66 0.21
C ILE A 89 3.89 -21.59 1.34
N GLN A 90 3.42 -22.73 1.85
CA GLN A 90 2.48 -22.75 2.97
C GLN A 90 3.10 -22.17 4.24
N LYS A 91 4.34 -22.55 4.60
CA LYS A 91 5.03 -22.04 5.79
C LYS A 91 5.28 -20.53 5.69
N PHE A 92 5.69 -20.03 4.53
CA PHE A 92 5.83 -18.61 4.26
C PHE A 92 4.49 -17.88 4.43
N THR A 93 3.43 -18.38 3.80
CA THR A 93 2.09 -17.78 3.90
C THR A 93 1.58 -17.76 5.35
N ASN A 94 1.81 -18.83 6.12
CA ASN A 94 1.48 -18.86 7.55
C ASN A 94 2.26 -17.80 8.36
N ALA A 95 3.53 -17.56 8.03
CA ALA A 95 4.33 -16.55 8.72
C ALA A 95 3.82 -15.14 8.45
N ILE A 96 3.44 -14.84 7.20
CA ILE A 96 2.81 -13.56 6.86
C ILE A 96 1.46 -13.40 7.55
N GLN A 97 0.62 -14.45 7.55
CA GLN A 97 -0.67 -14.43 8.26
C GLN A 97 -0.48 -14.14 9.75
N LYS A 98 0.47 -14.79 10.42
CA LYS A 98 0.79 -14.49 11.83
C LYS A 98 1.21 -13.04 12.05
N GLY A 99 1.92 -12.44 11.09
CA GLY A 99 2.24 -11.01 11.11
C GLY A 99 0.99 -10.14 11.01
N LEU A 100 0.06 -10.50 10.12
CA LEU A 100 -1.25 -9.84 10.03
C LEU A 100 -2.06 -10.01 11.31
N ASP A 101 -2.15 -11.21 11.87
CA ASP A 101 -2.86 -11.47 13.12
C ASP A 101 -2.27 -10.62 14.26
N TYR A 102 -0.94 -10.47 14.31
CA TYR A 102 -0.27 -9.62 15.29
C TYR A 102 -0.68 -8.15 15.14
N VAL A 103 -0.57 -7.57 13.94
CA VAL A 103 -0.93 -6.16 13.74
C VAL A 103 -2.42 -5.88 13.95
N ASN A 104 -3.29 -6.86 13.71
CA ASN A 104 -4.74 -6.73 13.93
C ASN A 104 -5.18 -6.95 15.39
N SER A 105 -4.29 -7.45 16.26
CA SER A 105 -4.60 -7.75 17.67
C SER A 105 -3.83 -6.92 18.68
N HIS A 106 -2.93 -6.04 18.23
CA HIS A 106 -2.07 -5.23 19.07
C HIS A 106 -2.25 -3.74 18.80
N THR A 107 -1.88 -2.93 19.79
CA THR A 107 -1.91 -1.48 19.66
C THR A 107 -0.79 -0.98 18.74
N PRO A 108 -0.95 0.21 18.12
CA PRO A 108 0.11 0.83 17.31
C PRO A 108 1.46 0.92 18.02
N LYS A 109 1.46 1.20 19.33
CA LYS A 109 2.69 1.29 20.14
C LYS A 109 3.39 -0.07 20.29
N GLU A 110 2.64 -1.15 20.45
CA GLU A 110 3.21 -2.51 20.52
C GLU A 110 3.79 -2.92 19.18
N ILE A 111 3.05 -2.67 18.10
CA ILE A 111 3.51 -2.92 16.72
C ILE A 111 4.79 -2.13 16.44
N ALA A 112 4.82 -0.83 16.75
CA ALA A 112 5.98 0.04 16.55
C ALA A 112 7.22 -0.48 17.29
N LYS A 113 7.08 -0.94 18.54
CA LYS A 113 8.19 -1.52 19.31
C LYS A 113 8.77 -2.77 18.65
N VAL A 114 7.92 -3.63 18.07
CA VAL A 114 8.38 -4.87 17.40
C VAL A 114 9.20 -4.55 16.14
N ILE A 115 8.79 -3.54 15.37
CA ILE A 115 9.45 -3.20 14.10
C ILE A 115 10.59 -2.18 14.26
N ALA A 116 10.68 -1.47 15.39
CA ALA A 116 11.70 -0.45 15.65
C ALA A 116 13.15 -0.85 15.30
N PRO A 117 13.61 -2.10 15.51
CA PRO A 117 14.96 -2.51 15.10
C PRO A 117 15.24 -2.41 13.59
N GLN A 118 14.20 -2.37 12.76
CA GLN A 118 14.31 -2.17 11.31
C GLN A 118 14.41 -0.70 10.90
N PHE A 119 14.07 0.23 11.80
CA PHE A 119 14.04 1.67 11.57
C PHE A 119 14.99 2.40 12.52
N LYS A 120 16.27 2.02 12.50
CA LYS A 120 17.29 2.51 13.47
C LYS A 120 17.50 4.02 13.45
N GLU A 121 17.16 4.66 12.34
CA GLU A 121 17.30 6.10 12.12
C GLU A 121 16.03 6.88 12.47
N THR A 122 14.98 6.21 12.93
CA THR A 122 13.68 6.80 13.26
C THR A 122 13.35 6.52 14.72
N ASP A 123 13.08 7.57 15.49
CA ASP A 123 12.72 7.41 16.90
C ASP A 123 11.37 6.68 17.06
N LEU A 124 11.21 5.99 18.19
CA LEU A 124 10.05 5.14 18.44
C LEU A 124 8.72 5.92 18.41
N ASP A 125 8.73 7.20 18.81
CA ASP A 125 7.51 8.01 18.80
C ASP A 125 7.09 8.34 17.36
N THR A 126 8.05 8.63 16.47
CA THR A 126 7.80 8.75 15.03
C THR A 126 7.27 7.45 14.42
N VAL A 127 7.91 6.31 14.71
CA VAL A 127 7.43 5.00 14.23
C VAL A 127 6.00 4.74 14.74
N THR A 128 5.72 5.07 16.00
CA THR A 128 4.38 4.90 16.60
C THR A 128 3.34 5.79 15.92
N ALA A 129 3.67 7.04 15.59
CA ALA A 129 2.76 7.94 14.88
C ALA A 129 2.43 7.40 13.47
N ILE A 130 3.44 6.95 12.73
CA ILE A 130 3.30 6.33 11.41
C ILE A 130 2.41 5.08 11.48
N VAL A 131 2.69 4.18 12.43
CA VAL A 131 1.92 2.94 12.61
C VAL A 131 0.48 3.27 13.00
N THR A 132 0.26 4.25 13.88
CA THR A 132 -1.09 4.70 14.28
C THR A 132 -1.88 5.15 13.07
N ARG A 133 -1.28 5.95 12.19
CA ARG A 133 -1.94 6.40 10.95
C ARG A 133 -2.38 5.23 10.07
N TYR A 134 -1.50 4.27 9.81
CA TYR A 134 -1.86 3.10 9.00
C TYR A 134 -2.91 2.22 9.67
N TYR A 135 -2.87 2.11 11.01
CA TYR A 135 -3.85 1.39 11.81
C TYR A 135 -5.24 2.03 11.70
N GLU A 136 -5.35 3.34 11.92
CA GLU A 136 -6.61 4.10 11.85
C GLU A 136 -7.22 4.10 10.44
N GLN A 137 -6.37 4.07 9.40
CA GLN A 137 -6.81 3.96 8.00
C GLN A 137 -7.25 2.54 7.62
N ASN A 138 -7.15 1.56 8.51
CA ASN A 138 -7.39 0.15 8.21
C ASN A 138 -6.54 -0.32 7.00
N THR A 139 -5.26 0.04 6.99
CA THR A 139 -4.36 -0.22 5.85
C THR A 139 -4.06 -1.70 5.70
N TRP A 140 -3.79 -2.39 6.82
CA TRP A 140 -3.52 -3.82 6.81
C TRP A 140 -4.81 -4.62 6.73
N LYS A 141 -4.74 -5.74 6.02
CA LYS A 141 -5.86 -6.68 5.94
C LYS A 141 -5.85 -7.62 7.13
N GLU A 142 -7.01 -8.20 7.41
CA GLU A 142 -7.15 -9.28 8.40
C GLU A 142 -6.50 -10.58 7.93
N ASN A 143 -6.35 -10.77 6.62
CA ASN A 143 -5.81 -12.00 6.07
C ASN A 143 -5.02 -11.83 4.78
N THR A 144 -4.29 -12.89 4.44
CA THR A 144 -3.43 -12.99 3.25
C THR A 144 -4.18 -13.36 1.97
N VAL A 145 -5.51 -13.54 2.01
CA VAL A 145 -6.29 -13.91 0.82
C VAL A 145 -6.32 -12.74 -0.13
N PHE A 146 -5.78 -12.88 -1.33
CA PHE A 146 -5.86 -11.83 -2.34
C PHE A 146 -7.20 -11.96 -3.07
N GLU A 147 -8.18 -11.11 -2.78
CA GLU A 147 -9.52 -11.19 -3.39
C GLU A 147 -9.52 -10.83 -4.88
N GLU A 148 -10.41 -11.47 -5.62
CA GLU A 148 -10.64 -11.18 -7.03
C GLU A 148 -11.15 -9.75 -7.25
N GLU A 149 -11.94 -9.19 -6.31
CA GLU A 149 -12.37 -7.79 -6.36
C GLU A 149 -11.19 -6.81 -6.28
N SER A 150 -10.29 -7.01 -5.32
CA SER A 150 -9.07 -6.21 -5.17
C SER A 150 -8.18 -6.31 -6.42
N PHE A 151 -8.10 -7.50 -7.04
CA PHE A 151 -7.38 -7.70 -8.29
C PHE A 151 -8.05 -6.97 -9.47
N ASN A 152 -9.38 -7.02 -9.58
CA ASN A 152 -10.12 -6.33 -10.62
C ASN A 152 -10.01 -4.81 -10.48
N LEU A 153 -10.08 -4.27 -9.26
CA LEU A 153 -9.85 -2.85 -9.00
C LEU A 153 -8.45 -2.40 -9.47
N LEU A 154 -7.41 -3.22 -9.23
CA LEU A 154 -6.08 -2.94 -9.78
C LEU A 154 -6.10 -2.91 -11.32
N GLN A 155 -6.80 -3.84 -11.96
CA GLN A 155 -6.92 -3.85 -13.42
C GLN A 155 -7.69 -2.63 -13.95
N ASP A 156 -8.73 -2.18 -13.25
CA ASP A 156 -9.48 -0.96 -13.61
C ASP A 156 -8.55 0.27 -13.58
N ILE A 157 -7.73 0.40 -12.54
CA ILE A 157 -6.74 1.50 -12.43
C ILE A 157 -5.70 1.44 -13.55
N LEU A 158 -5.20 0.24 -13.88
CA LEU A 158 -4.20 0.05 -14.93
C LEU A 158 -4.77 0.30 -16.33
N GLU A 159 -6.01 -0.11 -16.57
CA GLU A 159 -6.72 0.11 -17.84
C GLU A 159 -7.05 1.60 -18.02
N ASP A 160 -7.56 2.28 -16.99
CA ASP A 160 -7.83 3.72 -17.01
C ASP A 160 -6.57 4.57 -17.22
N ALA A 161 -5.43 4.10 -16.71
CA ALA A 161 -4.12 4.70 -16.94
C ALA A 161 -3.52 4.33 -18.32
N GLY A 162 -4.15 3.45 -19.09
CA GLY A 162 -3.65 2.98 -20.39
C GLY A 162 -2.41 2.07 -20.31
N VAL A 163 -2.10 1.53 -19.12
CA VAL A 163 -0.96 0.62 -18.91
C VAL A 163 -1.24 -0.78 -19.44
N ILE A 164 -2.50 -1.21 -19.37
CA ILE A 164 -2.95 -2.47 -19.96
C ILE A 164 -4.09 -2.21 -20.94
N THR A 165 -4.13 -3.00 -22.01
CA THR A 165 -5.24 -3.05 -22.97
C THR A 165 -6.00 -4.38 -22.91
N THR A 166 -5.55 -5.30 -22.06
CA THR A 166 -6.13 -6.63 -21.91
C THR A 166 -6.00 -7.07 -20.46
N ARG A 167 -7.13 -7.50 -19.89
CA ARG A 167 -7.19 -7.99 -18.51
C ARG A 167 -6.62 -9.40 -18.41
N ALA A 168 -5.85 -9.64 -17.36
CA ALA A 168 -5.37 -10.96 -16.99
C ALA A 168 -6.46 -11.72 -16.20
N PRO A 169 -6.66 -13.03 -16.45
CA PRO A 169 -7.56 -13.83 -15.65
C PRO A 169 -7.01 -14.01 -14.23
N TYR A 170 -7.81 -13.63 -13.21
CA TYR A 170 -7.42 -13.74 -11.80
C TYR A 170 -6.90 -15.15 -11.43
N LYS A 171 -7.64 -16.19 -11.85
CA LYS A 171 -7.30 -17.60 -11.56
C LYS A 171 -6.00 -18.09 -12.19
N ASP A 172 -5.49 -17.40 -13.20
CA ASP A 172 -4.23 -17.77 -13.85
C ASP A 172 -2.99 -17.22 -13.12
N LEU A 173 -3.19 -16.15 -12.35
CA LEU A 173 -2.13 -15.43 -11.63
C LEU A 173 -2.18 -15.63 -10.12
N VAL A 174 -3.37 -15.84 -9.54
CA VAL A 174 -3.57 -15.90 -8.10
C VAL A 174 -4.04 -17.29 -7.69
N THR A 175 -3.41 -17.81 -6.62
CA THR A 175 -3.93 -18.96 -5.87
C THR A 175 -4.20 -18.54 -4.44
N THR A 176 -5.41 -18.82 -3.95
CA THR A 176 -5.82 -18.53 -2.57
C THR A 176 -5.70 -19.75 -1.66
N GLU A 177 -5.28 -20.90 -2.18
CA GLU A 177 -5.25 -22.16 -1.44
C GLU A 177 -4.43 -22.06 -0.15
N TYR A 178 -3.22 -21.50 -0.26
CA TYR A 178 -2.31 -21.36 0.89
C TYR A 178 -2.81 -20.32 1.90
N ALA A 179 -3.36 -19.20 1.41
CA ALA A 179 -3.89 -18.13 2.24
C ALA A 179 -5.14 -18.57 3.01
N ALA A 180 -6.06 -19.29 2.34
CA ALA A 180 -7.26 -19.83 2.97
C ALA A 180 -6.92 -20.87 4.05
N LYS A 181 -5.87 -21.68 3.86
CA LYS A 181 -5.37 -22.60 4.90
C LYS A 181 -4.68 -21.87 6.05
N ALA A 182 -3.99 -20.78 5.78
CA ALA A 182 -3.30 -19.99 6.79
C ALA A 182 -4.30 -19.27 7.72
N TYR A 183 -5.36 -18.70 7.17
CA TYR A 183 -6.36 -17.93 7.92
C TYR A 183 -7.31 -18.79 8.77
N LYS A 184 -7.53 -20.06 8.40
CA LYS A 184 -8.38 -20.99 9.17
C LYS A 184 -7.72 -21.58 10.42
N LYS A 185 -6.47 -21.23 10.70
CA LYS A 185 -5.71 -21.75 11.85
C LYS A 185 -5.77 -20.79 13.02
#